data_AF-A0A7J8P1A1-F1
#
_entry.id   AF-A0A7J8P1A1-F1
#
_cell.length_a   1.000
_cell.length_b   1.000
_cell.length_c   1.000
_cell.angle_alpha   90.00
_cell.angle_beta   90.00
_cell.angle_gamma   90.00
#
_symmetry.space_group_name_H-M   'P 1'
#
loop_
_entity.id
_entity.type
_entity.pdbx_description
1 polymer ?
#
loop_
_entity_poly.entity_id
_entity_poly.type
_entity_poly.pdbx_seq_one_letter_code
_entity_poly.pdbx_strand_id
1 'polypeptide(L)'
;MAKIEMWLLTLKSFPLASQAASGAIEAYHVKLKTKLFDDSHLGALLRVDWLVHKLTTELYSTYWLNRYADESNSFQNVKEEYIASTSWHRALQIPDSAVTLDDKYNLFAKVASLKGSSITHIVWNPGSDFAFCDSAWSMQGNFCKHVIKVNMMCDNDKACEPSMSSRSFGEIPMDLWKKPMDDSILLDESVAWSHQMLDQIKQLVELNSSNDIGIVVNNMPLKWISKKGRKFVGIPASFPALPSTSKSNLQKKNRKWKRLSRLR
;
A
#
# COMPACT_ATOMS: atom_id res chain seq x y z
N MET A 1 -1.81 -2.07 -40.78
CA MET A 1 -1.77 -0.95 -39.80
C MET A 1 -2.40 -1.26 -38.44
N ALA A 2 -3.18 -2.34 -38.27
CA ALA A 2 -3.89 -2.64 -37.01
C ALA A 2 -3.02 -2.91 -35.76
N LYS A 3 -1.75 -3.34 -35.91
CA LYS A 3 -0.90 -3.64 -34.75
C LYS A 3 -0.47 -2.39 -33.97
N ILE A 4 -0.08 -1.31 -34.65
CA ILE A 4 0.41 -0.09 -33.97
C ILE A 4 -0.71 0.60 -33.19
N GLU A 5 -1.90 0.72 -33.79
CA GLU A 5 -3.07 1.29 -33.09
C GLU A 5 -3.46 0.46 -31.87
N MET A 6 -3.43 -0.88 -31.98
CA MET A 6 -3.66 -1.76 -30.85
C MET A 6 -2.63 -1.53 -29.74
N TRP A 7 -1.33 -1.44 -30.06
CA TRP A 7 -0.28 -1.13 -29.08
C TRP A 7 -0.48 0.25 -28.43
N LEU A 8 -0.86 1.27 -29.20
CA LEU A 8 -1.15 2.60 -28.68
C LEU A 8 -2.37 2.61 -27.76
N LEU A 9 -3.42 1.86 -28.09
CA LEU A 9 -4.60 1.69 -27.24
C LEU A 9 -4.26 0.94 -25.95
N THR A 10 -3.47 -0.12 -26.03
CA THR A 10 -3.01 -0.87 -24.84
C THR A 10 -2.15 0.02 -23.94
N LEU A 11 -1.19 0.77 -24.50
CA LEU A 11 -0.34 1.70 -23.74
C LEU A 11 -1.14 2.82 -23.06
N LYS A 12 -2.23 3.29 -23.68
CA LYS A 12 -3.14 4.27 -23.08
C LYS A 12 -3.99 3.68 -21.94
N SER A 13 -4.28 2.39 -22.00
CA SER A 13 -5.16 1.70 -21.03
C SER A 13 -4.42 1.07 -19.84
N PHE A 14 -3.11 0.87 -19.94
CA PHE A 14 -2.31 0.24 -18.89
C PHE A 14 -1.73 1.31 -17.97
N PRO A 15 -1.72 1.12 -16.63
CA PRO A 15 -1.01 2.00 -15.74
C PRO A 15 0.49 1.93 -16.07
N LEU A 16 0.97 2.94 -16.81
CA LEU A 16 2.38 3.08 -17.13
C LEU A 16 3.13 3.44 -15.84
N ALA A 17 4.26 2.76 -15.62
CA ALA A 17 5.15 3.15 -14.53
C ALA A 17 5.59 4.59 -14.76
N SER A 18 5.37 5.46 -13.79
CA SER A 18 5.81 6.85 -13.88
C SER A 18 7.32 6.91 -14.11
N GLN A 19 7.78 8.01 -14.71
CA GLN A 19 9.21 8.22 -14.86
C GLN A 19 9.96 8.19 -13.51
N ALA A 20 9.30 8.62 -12.43
CA ALA A 20 9.84 8.52 -11.07
C ALA A 20 10.01 7.06 -10.62
N ALA A 21 8.99 6.22 -10.82
CA ALA A 21 9.06 4.80 -10.48
C ALA A 21 10.15 4.10 -11.31
N SER A 22 10.23 4.42 -12.60
CA SER A 22 11.21 3.84 -13.51
C SER A 22 12.64 4.29 -13.19
N GLY A 23 12.82 5.55 -12.77
CA GLY A 23 14.10 6.07 -12.28
C GLY A 23 14.54 5.41 -10.97
N ALA A 24 13.61 5.11 -10.05
CA ALA A 24 13.91 4.37 -8.84
C ALA A 24 14.37 2.93 -9.14
N ILE A 25 13.72 2.27 -10.09
CA ILE A 25 14.10 0.93 -10.57
C ILE A 25 15.50 0.97 -11.20
N GLU A 26 15.78 1.94 -12.08
CA GLU A 26 17.12 2.11 -12.67
C GLU A 26 18.18 2.29 -11.59
N ALA A 27 17.96 3.20 -10.64
CA ALA A 27 18.91 3.47 -9.56
C ALA A 27 19.19 2.22 -8.72
N TYR A 28 18.15 1.45 -8.38
CA TYR A 28 18.29 0.15 -7.71
C TYR A 28 19.15 -0.82 -8.53
N HIS A 29 18.89 -0.94 -9.84
CA HIS A 29 19.65 -1.84 -10.70
C HIS A 29 21.10 -1.40 -10.91
N VAL A 30 21.37 -0.11 -11.05
CA VAL A 30 22.74 0.43 -11.14
C VAL A 30 23.50 0.11 -9.86
N LYS A 31 22.89 0.32 -8.69
CA LYS A 31 23.48 -0.04 -7.39
C LYS A 31 23.78 -1.53 -7.31
N LEU A 32 22.81 -2.38 -7.67
CA LEU A 32 22.99 -3.82 -7.65
C LEU A 32 24.12 -4.25 -8.59
N LYS A 33 24.18 -3.70 -9.81
CA LYS A 33 25.29 -3.94 -10.75
C LYS A 33 26.62 -3.52 -10.15
N THR A 34 26.75 -2.33 -9.56
CA THR A 34 28.02 -1.89 -8.95
C THR A 34 28.47 -2.81 -7.82
N LYS A 35 27.56 -3.37 -7.02
CA LYS A 35 27.90 -4.29 -5.93
C LYS A 35 28.18 -5.72 -6.40
N LEU A 36 27.51 -6.15 -7.47
CA LEU A 36 27.67 -7.47 -8.04
C LEU A 36 28.93 -7.57 -8.93
N PHE A 37 29.29 -6.52 -9.64
CA PHE A 37 30.44 -6.49 -10.56
C PHE A 37 31.70 -5.84 -9.94
N ASP A 38 31.71 -5.60 -8.63
CA ASP A 38 32.95 -5.24 -7.92
C ASP A 38 33.80 -6.51 -7.76
N ASP A 39 34.55 -6.81 -8.83
CA ASP A 39 35.18 -8.10 -9.15
C ASP A 39 36.41 -8.45 -8.30
N SER A 40 36.73 -7.66 -7.27
CA SER A 40 37.94 -7.81 -6.47
C SER A 40 38.06 -9.16 -5.73
N HIS A 41 36.95 -9.88 -5.52
CA HIS A 41 36.91 -11.12 -4.72
C HIS A 41 36.34 -12.36 -5.44
N LEU A 42 36.02 -12.27 -6.74
CA LEU A 42 35.40 -13.38 -7.48
C LEU A 42 36.28 -14.63 -7.65
N GLY A 43 37.59 -14.51 -7.42
CA GLY A 43 38.52 -15.65 -7.43
C GLY A 43 38.53 -16.49 -6.15
N ALA A 44 37.92 -16.02 -5.05
CA ALA A 44 38.05 -16.66 -3.73
C ALA A 44 36.91 -17.63 -3.36
N LEU A 45 35.79 -17.61 -4.09
CA LEU A 45 34.59 -18.38 -3.78
C LEU A 45 34.07 -19.10 -5.04
N LEU A 46 33.46 -20.27 -4.88
CA LEU A 46 32.66 -20.89 -5.94
C LEU A 46 31.50 -19.95 -6.30
N ARG A 47 31.06 -19.93 -7.57
CA ARG A 47 30.06 -18.96 -8.08
C ARG A 47 28.79 -18.88 -7.23
N VAL A 48 28.34 -20.01 -6.69
CA VAL A 48 27.12 -20.08 -5.85
C VAL A 48 27.38 -19.50 -4.46
N ASP A 49 28.50 -19.87 -3.82
CA ASP A 49 28.88 -19.36 -2.49
C ASP A 49 29.12 -17.84 -2.52
N TRP A 50 29.74 -17.35 -3.60
CA TRP A 50 29.91 -15.93 -3.85
C TRP A 50 28.56 -15.20 -3.95
N LEU A 51 27.62 -15.75 -4.71
CA LEU A 51 26.30 -15.15 -4.89
C LEU A 51 25.51 -15.14 -3.57
N VAL A 52 25.51 -16.25 -2.82
CA VAL A 52 24.86 -16.35 -1.51
C VAL A 52 25.48 -15.34 -0.55
N HIS A 53 26.81 -15.25 -0.50
CA HIS A 53 27.51 -14.26 0.29
C HIS A 53 27.05 -12.84 -0.10
N LYS A 54 27.20 -12.43 -1.37
CA LYS A 54 26.82 -11.09 -1.83
C LYS A 54 25.38 -10.71 -1.51
N LEU A 55 24.43 -11.61 -1.72
CA LEU A 55 23.01 -11.35 -1.44
C LEU A 55 22.72 -11.20 0.06
N THR A 56 23.31 -12.05 0.89
CA THR A 56 23.02 -12.10 2.34
C THR A 56 23.83 -11.11 3.15
N THR A 57 25.11 -10.89 2.83
CA THR A 57 26.01 -10.06 3.63
C THR A 57 26.11 -8.63 3.14
N GLU A 58 26.03 -8.38 1.82
CA GLU A 58 26.15 -7.02 1.27
C GLU A 58 24.80 -6.43 0.92
N LEU A 59 23.98 -7.12 0.11
CA LEU A 59 22.73 -6.55 -0.40
C LEU A 59 21.69 -6.37 0.72
N TYR A 60 21.46 -7.44 1.50
CA TYR A 60 20.48 -7.45 2.57
C TYR A 60 20.84 -6.49 3.71
N SER A 61 22.10 -6.50 4.16
CA SER A 61 22.57 -5.58 5.22
C SER A 61 22.48 -4.12 4.76
N THR A 62 22.86 -3.82 3.50
CA THR A 62 22.76 -2.48 2.93
C THR A 62 21.31 -2.02 2.85
N TYR A 63 20.37 -2.90 2.49
CA TYR A 63 18.95 -2.55 2.49
C TYR A 63 18.47 -2.10 3.88
N TRP A 64 18.75 -2.89 4.92
CA TRP A 64 18.36 -2.55 6.29
C TRP A 64 19.05 -1.30 6.82
N LEU A 65 20.35 -1.13 6.53
CA LEU A 65 21.08 0.08 6.89
C LEU A 65 20.45 1.32 6.24
N ASN A 66 20.07 1.23 4.96
CA ASN A 66 19.42 2.33 4.28
C ASN A 66 18.06 2.63 4.91
N ARG A 67 17.23 1.63 5.17
CA ARG A 67 15.93 1.83 5.81
C ARG A 67 16.07 2.47 7.19
N TYR A 68 17.00 1.97 8.01
CA TYR A 68 17.27 2.54 9.32
C TYR A 68 17.76 3.98 9.22
N ALA A 69 18.64 4.29 8.26
CA ALA A 69 19.11 5.65 8.01
C ALA A 69 17.96 6.61 7.63
N ASP A 70 16.98 6.15 6.85
CA ASP A 70 15.78 6.95 6.51
C ASP A 70 14.88 7.19 7.74
N GLU A 71 14.70 6.16 8.58
CA GLU A 71 13.84 6.26 9.77
C GLU A 71 14.50 7.07 10.91
N SER A 72 15.83 7.01 11.02
CA SER A 72 16.59 7.64 12.11
C SER A 72 17.22 8.99 11.75
N ASN A 73 17.13 9.43 10.49
CA ASN A 73 17.89 10.58 9.95
C ASN A 73 19.39 10.53 10.29
N SER A 74 19.96 9.33 10.36
CA SER A 74 21.37 9.10 10.67
C SER A 74 22.09 8.56 9.43
N PHE A 75 23.42 8.72 9.38
CA PHE A 75 24.27 8.20 8.29
C PHE A 75 23.93 8.72 6.88
N GLN A 76 23.54 10.00 6.74
CA GLN A 76 23.22 10.63 5.45
C GLN A 76 24.32 10.41 4.39
N ASN A 77 25.57 10.52 4.81
CA ASN A 77 26.76 10.44 3.93
C ASN A 77 26.90 9.05 3.27
N VAL A 78 26.39 7.98 3.90
CA VAL A 78 26.47 6.61 3.34
C VAL A 78 25.65 6.50 2.06
N LYS A 79 24.59 7.30 1.93
CA LYS A 79 23.74 7.33 0.75
C LYS A 79 24.18 8.35 -0.28
N GLU A 80 24.92 9.37 0.13
CA GLU A 80 25.21 10.55 -0.67
C GLU A 80 25.88 10.23 -2.01
N GLU A 81 26.85 9.32 -2.03
CA GLU A 81 27.52 8.90 -3.27
C GLU A 81 26.56 8.18 -4.24
N TYR A 82 25.77 7.24 -3.73
CA TYR A 82 24.77 6.53 -4.52
C TYR A 82 23.70 7.49 -5.03
N ILE A 83 23.17 8.33 -4.15
CA ILE A 83 22.17 9.35 -4.44
C ILE A 83 22.69 10.26 -5.57
N ALA A 84 23.91 10.77 -5.46
CA ALA A 84 24.56 11.60 -6.48
C ALA A 84 24.79 10.87 -7.81
N SER A 85 24.88 9.54 -7.80
CA SER A 85 25.01 8.73 -9.02
C SER A 85 23.69 8.61 -9.80
N THR A 86 22.54 8.81 -9.15
CA THR A 86 21.23 8.66 -9.79
C THR A 86 20.95 9.76 -10.81
N SER A 87 20.30 9.39 -11.92
CA SER A 87 19.86 10.35 -12.96
C SER A 87 18.91 11.40 -12.40
N TRP A 88 18.13 11.05 -11.36
CA TRP A 88 17.21 11.95 -10.68
C TRP A 88 17.94 13.07 -9.91
N HIS A 89 18.93 12.74 -9.08
CA HIS A 89 19.71 13.75 -8.37
C HIS A 89 20.51 14.64 -9.33
N ARG A 90 21.05 14.05 -10.39
CA ARG A 90 21.73 14.80 -11.44
C ARG A 90 20.79 15.75 -12.20
N ALA A 91 19.51 15.42 -12.30
CA ALA A 91 18.50 16.30 -12.88
C ALA A 91 18.23 17.50 -11.97
N LEU A 92 18.12 17.30 -10.66
CA LEU A 92 17.92 18.38 -9.69
C LEU A 92 19.06 19.42 -9.70
N GLN A 93 20.27 19.01 -10.06
CA GLN A 93 21.42 19.92 -10.20
C GLN A 93 21.38 20.78 -11.47
N ILE A 94 20.49 20.50 -12.43
CA ILE A 94 20.31 21.33 -13.62
C ILE A 94 19.38 22.49 -13.22
N PRO A 95 19.80 23.76 -13.37
CA PRO A 95 18.93 24.89 -13.06
C PRO A 95 17.82 25.02 -14.09
N ASP A 96 16.65 25.54 -13.69
CA ASP A 96 15.52 25.77 -14.60
C ASP A 96 15.88 26.72 -15.74
N SER A 97 16.74 27.70 -15.48
CA SER A 97 17.23 28.65 -16.48
C SER A 97 18.07 28.01 -17.60
N ALA A 98 18.55 26.77 -17.40
CA ALA A 98 19.28 26.03 -18.43
C ALA A 98 18.36 25.26 -19.39
N VAL A 99 17.05 25.29 -19.16
CA VAL A 99 16.05 24.63 -20.00
C VAL A 99 15.27 25.69 -20.78
N THR A 100 15.22 25.54 -22.10
CA THR A 100 14.37 26.36 -22.97
C THR A 100 13.37 25.45 -23.67
N LEU A 101 12.09 25.69 -23.44
CA LEU A 101 10.97 25.02 -24.11
C LEU A 101 10.66 25.72 -25.44
N ASP A 102 10.21 24.96 -26.45
CA ASP A 102 9.79 25.53 -27.74
C ASP A 102 8.36 26.08 -27.65
N ASP A 103 8.22 27.40 -27.80
CA ASP A 103 6.96 28.15 -27.59
C ASP A 103 5.81 27.74 -28.54
N LYS A 104 6.11 27.13 -29.68
CA LYS A 104 5.11 26.95 -30.75
C LYS A 104 4.27 25.68 -30.59
N TYR A 105 4.88 24.59 -30.13
CA TYR A 105 4.22 23.28 -30.05
C TYR A 105 4.73 22.39 -28.91
N ASN A 106 5.64 22.85 -28.04
CA ASN A 106 6.28 22.03 -27.01
C ASN A 106 6.81 20.68 -27.55
N LEU A 107 7.27 20.63 -28.80
CA LEU A 107 7.70 19.36 -29.43
C LEU A 107 9.06 18.89 -28.90
N PHE A 108 9.90 19.85 -28.51
CA PHE A 108 11.20 19.61 -27.95
C PHE A 108 11.57 20.67 -26.91
N ALA A 109 12.44 20.28 -25.98
CA ALA A 109 13.10 21.15 -25.03
C ALA A 109 14.61 21.08 -25.26
N LYS A 110 15.30 22.21 -25.13
CA LYS A 110 16.76 22.24 -25.14
C LYS A 110 17.27 22.39 -23.73
N VAL A 111 18.23 21.57 -23.35
CA VAL A 111 18.88 21.58 -22.04
C VAL A 111 20.36 21.89 -22.23
N ALA A 112 20.81 23.02 -21.69
CA ALA A 112 22.21 23.41 -21.72
C ALA A 112 23.02 22.59 -20.69
N SER A 113 24.17 22.07 -21.11
CA SER A 113 25.06 21.31 -20.23
C SER A 113 25.82 22.22 -19.27
N LEU A 114 25.81 21.87 -17.98
CA LEU A 114 26.55 22.60 -16.95
C LEU A 114 28.08 22.43 -17.04
N LYS A 115 28.55 21.30 -17.60
CA LYS A 115 29.98 20.95 -17.70
C LYS A 115 30.68 21.54 -18.92
N GLY A 116 29.93 22.12 -19.84
CA GLY A 116 30.45 22.78 -21.05
C GLY A 116 29.35 23.61 -21.67
N SER A 117 29.46 24.93 -21.56
CA SER A 117 28.43 25.91 -21.95
C SER A 117 28.07 25.89 -23.44
N SER A 118 28.77 25.12 -24.27
CA SER A 118 28.53 24.97 -25.71
C SER A 118 27.72 23.74 -26.09
N ILE A 119 27.47 22.79 -25.18
CA ILE A 119 26.74 21.56 -25.49
C ILE A 119 25.31 21.68 -25.03
N THR A 120 24.38 21.70 -25.98
CA THR A 120 22.94 21.65 -25.74
C THR A 120 22.39 20.29 -26.12
N HIS A 121 21.63 19.66 -25.23
CA HIS A 121 20.94 18.42 -25.48
C HIS A 121 19.48 18.68 -25.84
N ILE A 122 18.97 17.97 -26.84
CA ILE A 122 17.58 18.05 -27.25
C ILE A 122 16.80 16.92 -26.59
N VAL A 123 15.72 17.27 -25.91
CA VAL A 123 14.71 16.36 -25.36
C VAL A 123 13.47 16.47 -26.22
N TRP A 124 13.00 15.34 -26.75
CA TRP A 124 11.78 15.26 -27.54
C TRP A 124 10.59 14.84 -26.68
N ASN A 125 9.40 15.35 -27.02
CA ASN A 125 8.14 15.06 -26.31
C ASN A 125 8.22 15.38 -24.80
N PRO A 126 8.57 16.61 -24.42
CA PRO A 126 8.67 17.03 -23.02
C PRO A 126 7.34 16.84 -22.27
N GLY A 127 7.40 16.42 -21.00
CA GLY A 127 6.23 16.15 -20.16
C GLY A 127 5.61 14.77 -20.34
N SER A 128 6.11 13.97 -21.28
CA SER A 128 5.60 12.62 -21.55
C SER A 128 6.45 11.53 -20.88
N ASP A 129 5.82 10.39 -20.57
CA ASP A 129 6.52 9.16 -20.16
C ASP A 129 7.41 8.59 -21.28
N PHE A 130 7.15 9.00 -22.54
CA PHE A 130 7.90 8.58 -23.74
C PHE A 130 8.92 9.63 -24.20
N ALA A 131 9.26 10.58 -23.35
CA ALA A 131 10.26 11.58 -23.64
C ALA A 131 11.65 10.94 -23.78
N PHE A 132 12.44 11.40 -24.75
CA PHE A 132 13.79 10.87 -24.98
C PHE A 132 14.80 11.99 -25.29
N CYS A 133 16.07 11.76 -24.97
CA CYS A 133 17.15 12.72 -25.16
C CYS A 133 18.18 12.20 -26.18
N ASP A 134 18.81 13.12 -26.91
CA ASP A 134 19.92 12.83 -27.83
C ASP A 134 21.26 12.46 -27.15
N SER A 135 21.37 12.58 -25.82
CA SER A 135 22.61 12.27 -25.10
C SER A 135 22.99 10.79 -25.24
N ALA A 136 24.30 10.50 -25.28
CA ALA A 136 24.82 9.13 -25.39
C ALA A 136 24.25 8.18 -24.30
N TRP A 137 24.02 8.68 -23.09
CA TRP A 137 23.43 7.90 -22.00
C TRP A 137 21.99 7.49 -22.30
N SER A 138 21.18 8.43 -22.80
CA SER A 138 19.80 8.16 -23.21
C SER A 138 19.72 7.23 -24.42
N MET A 139 20.65 7.35 -25.37
CA MET A 139 20.69 6.51 -26.57
C MET A 139 21.02 5.04 -26.26
N GLN A 140 21.60 4.75 -25.10
CA GLN A 140 21.80 3.39 -24.60
C GLN A 140 20.54 2.80 -23.92
N GLY A 141 19.43 3.56 -23.89
CA GLY A 141 18.18 3.15 -23.25
C GLY A 141 18.14 3.40 -21.73
N ASN A 142 19.12 4.11 -21.18
CA ASN A 142 19.13 4.50 -19.77
C ASN A 142 18.28 5.76 -19.53
N PHE A 143 17.78 5.95 -18.31
CA PHE A 143 17.10 7.20 -17.98
C PHE A 143 18.10 8.34 -17.96
N CYS A 144 17.75 9.42 -18.65
CA CYS A 144 18.61 10.58 -18.75
C CYS A 144 18.12 11.70 -17.83
N LYS A 145 19.09 12.31 -17.14
CA LYS A 145 18.88 13.49 -16.30
C LYS A 145 18.18 14.65 -17.02
N HIS A 146 18.42 14.83 -18.33
CA HIS A 146 17.82 15.91 -19.10
C HIS A 146 16.31 15.69 -19.27
N VAL A 147 15.90 14.45 -19.56
CA VAL A 147 14.47 14.10 -19.70
C VAL A 147 13.75 14.28 -18.37
N ILE A 148 14.36 13.81 -17.27
CA ILE A 148 13.81 13.96 -15.92
C ILE A 148 13.64 15.44 -15.58
N LYS A 149 14.67 16.26 -15.84
CA LYS A 149 14.63 17.70 -15.54
C LYS A 149 13.49 18.40 -16.28
N VAL A 150 13.38 18.13 -17.59
CA VAL A 150 12.35 18.73 -18.43
C VAL A 150 10.96 18.32 -17.96
N ASN A 151 10.76 17.04 -17.65
CA ASN A 151 9.47 16.55 -17.16
C ASN A 151 9.10 17.16 -15.80
N MET A 152 10.05 17.33 -14.88
CA MET A 152 9.81 18.05 -13.61
C MET A 152 9.35 19.49 -13.84
N MET A 153 9.87 20.17 -14.86
CA MET A 153 9.43 21.53 -15.19
C MET A 153 8.03 21.53 -15.80
N CYS A 154 7.75 20.58 -16.69
CA CYS A 154 6.43 20.38 -17.28
C CYS A 154 5.36 20.03 -16.23
N ASP A 155 5.67 19.21 -15.22
CA ASP A 155 4.72 18.86 -14.15
C ASP A 155 4.34 20.09 -13.30
N ASN A 156 5.25 21.05 -13.14
CA ASN A 156 4.99 22.29 -12.39
C ASN A 156 4.27 23.34 -13.22
N ASP A 157 4.38 23.28 -14.54
CA ASP A 157 3.77 24.24 -15.45
C ASP A 157 2.40 23.75 -15.94
N LYS A 158 1.34 24.50 -15.63
CA LYS A 158 -0.03 24.16 -16.04
C LYS A 158 -0.22 24.19 -17.57
N ALA A 159 0.75 24.73 -18.30
CA ALA A 159 0.75 24.76 -19.75
C ALA A 159 1.08 23.39 -20.38
N CYS A 160 1.69 22.46 -19.65
CA CYS A 160 1.96 21.12 -20.15
C CYS A 160 0.81 20.17 -19.84
N GLU A 161 0.47 19.32 -20.82
CA GLU A 161 -0.45 18.21 -20.57
C GLU A 161 0.18 17.22 -19.58
N PRO A 162 -0.58 16.71 -18.60
CA PRO A 162 -0.09 15.72 -17.65
C PRO A 162 0.32 14.43 -18.37
N SER A 163 1.37 13.79 -17.86
CA SER A 163 1.84 12.49 -18.39
C SER A 163 0.72 11.45 -18.38
N MET A 164 0.80 10.43 -19.26
CA MET A 164 -0.22 9.39 -19.29
C MET A 164 -0.26 8.61 -17.97
N SER A 165 0.90 8.33 -17.37
CA SER A 165 0.97 7.67 -16.05
C SER A 165 0.30 8.49 -14.95
N SER A 166 0.51 9.81 -14.90
CA SER A 166 -0.10 10.68 -13.89
C SER A 166 -1.60 10.82 -14.10
N ARG A 167 -2.05 10.92 -15.36
CA ARG A 167 -3.47 10.95 -15.71
C ARG A 167 -4.17 9.64 -15.33
N SER A 168 -3.63 8.49 -15.75
CA SER A 168 -4.17 7.18 -15.38
C SER A 168 -4.15 6.97 -13.87
N PHE A 169 -3.08 7.40 -13.18
CA PHE A 169 -3.02 7.36 -11.72
C PHE A 169 -4.03 8.30 -11.07
N GLY A 170 -4.42 9.42 -11.68
CA GLY A 170 -5.49 10.28 -11.16
C GLY A 170 -6.88 9.70 -11.41
N GLU A 171 -7.08 9.07 -12.56
CA GLU A 171 -8.34 8.43 -12.94
C GLU A 171 -8.65 7.22 -12.05
N ILE A 172 -7.65 6.38 -11.69
CA ILE A 172 -7.87 5.17 -10.87
C ILE A 172 -8.49 5.46 -9.48
N PRO A 173 -7.95 6.38 -8.65
CA PRO A 173 -8.56 6.79 -7.39
C PRO A 173 -9.92 7.45 -7.59
N MET A 174 -10.09 8.27 -8.63
CA MET A 174 -11.38 8.91 -8.90
C MET A 174 -12.45 7.89 -9.28
N ASP A 175 -12.09 6.87 -10.04
CA ASP A 175 -12.97 5.74 -10.37
C ASP A 175 -13.24 4.87 -9.13
N LEU A 176 -12.23 4.61 -8.30
CA LEU A 176 -12.40 3.93 -7.01
C LEU A 176 -13.32 4.72 -6.06
N TRP A 177 -13.26 6.05 -6.08
CA TRP A 177 -14.15 6.91 -5.31
C TRP A 177 -15.58 6.92 -5.85
N LYS A 178 -15.75 6.96 -7.17
CA LYS A 178 -17.07 6.92 -7.83
C LYS A 178 -17.74 5.55 -7.73
N LYS A 179 -16.94 4.49 -7.73
CA LYS A 179 -17.37 3.11 -7.58
C LYS A 179 -16.47 2.44 -6.53
N PRO A 180 -16.75 2.62 -5.24
CA PRO A 180 -16.06 1.86 -4.20
C PRO A 180 -16.22 0.38 -4.53
N MET A 181 -15.18 -0.41 -4.29
CA MET A 181 -15.23 -1.86 -4.49
C MET A 181 -16.45 -2.42 -3.74
N ASP A 182 -17.47 -2.84 -4.49
CA ASP A 182 -18.72 -3.40 -3.96
C ASP A 182 -18.46 -4.68 -3.13
N ASP A 183 -17.27 -5.29 -3.29
CA ASP A 183 -16.83 -6.52 -2.61
C ASP A 183 -15.86 -6.28 -1.44
N SER A 184 -15.89 -5.09 -0.83
CA SER A 184 -15.06 -4.80 0.35
C SER A 184 -15.71 -5.37 1.61
N ILE A 185 -14.99 -6.24 2.34
CA ILE A 185 -15.37 -6.71 3.68
C ILE A 185 -15.75 -5.56 4.62
N LEU A 186 -15.09 -4.41 4.49
CA LEU A 186 -15.38 -3.22 5.30
C LEU A 186 -16.74 -2.60 4.96
N LEU A 187 -17.15 -2.68 3.69
CA LEU A 187 -18.48 -2.23 3.25
C LEU A 187 -19.55 -3.17 3.78
N ASP A 188 -19.39 -4.48 3.63
CA ASP A 188 -20.30 -5.49 4.18
C ASP A 188 -20.44 -5.36 5.70
N GLU A 189 -19.33 -5.15 6.41
CA GLU A 189 -19.32 -4.90 7.84
C GLU A 189 -20.11 -3.62 8.17
N SER A 190 -19.85 -2.51 7.48
CA SER A 190 -20.56 -1.24 7.71
C SER A 190 -22.07 -1.34 7.43
N VAL A 191 -22.46 -2.11 6.42
CA VAL A 191 -23.86 -2.37 6.07
C VAL A 191 -24.52 -3.25 7.14
N ALA A 192 -23.84 -4.28 7.63
CA ALA A 192 -24.35 -5.13 8.71
C ALA A 192 -24.56 -4.33 10.01
N TRP A 193 -23.59 -3.49 10.40
CA TRP A 193 -23.73 -2.59 11.55
C TRP A 193 -24.90 -1.62 11.39
N SER A 194 -25.07 -1.05 10.19
CA SER A 194 -26.18 -0.12 9.90
C SER A 194 -27.54 -0.80 10.04
N HIS A 195 -27.68 -2.04 9.57
CA HIS A 195 -28.90 -2.83 9.72
C HIS A 195 -29.16 -3.19 11.18
N GLN A 196 -28.12 -3.57 11.94
CA GLN A 196 -28.25 -3.86 13.36
C GLN A 196 -28.72 -2.63 14.15
N MET A 197 -28.12 -1.45 13.88
CA MET A 197 -28.55 -0.20 14.52
C MET A 197 -29.98 0.17 14.15
N LEU A 198 -30.37 0.00 12.89
CA LEU A 198 -31.73 0.25 12.44
C LEU A 198 -32.74 -0.65 13.17
N ASP A 199 -32.44 -1.94 13.32
CA ASP A 199 -33.30 -2.88 14.05
C ASP A 199 -33.39 -2.53 15.54
N GLN A 200 -32.29 -2.12 16.16
CA GLN A 200 -32.30 -1.63 17.54
C GLN A 200 -33.17 -0.38 17.69
N ILE A 201 -33.07 0.57 16.76
CA ILE A 201 -33.90 1.78 16.76
C ILE A 201 -35.38 1.42 16.59
N LYS A 202 -35.72 0.52 15.66
CA LYS A 202 -37.09 0.05 15.45
C LYS A 202 -37.67 -0.62 16.69
N GLN A 203 -36.90 -1.49 17.36
CA GLN A 203 -37.31 -2.13 18.60
C GLN A 203 -37.52 -1.11 19.73
N LEU A 204 -36.66 -0.09 19.83
CA LEU A 204 -36.82 0.99 20.81
C LEU A 204 -38.08 1.83 20.53
N VAL A 205 -38.38 2.11 19.26
CA VAL A 205 -39.61 2.81 18.86
C VAL A 205 -40.85 1.96 19.15
N GLU A 206 -40.80 0.66 18.86
CA GLU A 206 -41.89 -0.28 19.18
C GLU A 206 -42.14 -0.35 20.70
N LEU A 207 -41.07 -0.45 21.51
CA LEU A 207 -41.15 -0.39 22.97
C LEU A 207 -41.82 0.90 23.47
N ASN A 208 -41.41 2.06 22.93
CA ASN A 208 -41.90 3.36 23.36
C ASN A 208 -43.35 3.65 22.90
N SER A 209 -43.77 3.03 21.80
CA SER A 209 -45.13 3.16 21.26
C SER A 209 -46.12 2.14 21.83
N SER A 210 -45.63 1.07 22.47
CA SER A 210 -46.47 0.01 23.04
C SER A 210 -46.97 0.37 24.45
N ASN A 211 -48.28 0.22 24.69
CA ASN A 211 -48.88 0.38 26.02
C ASN A 211 -48.78 -0.89 26.88
N ASP A 212 -48.29 -2.00 26.32
CA ASP A 212 -48.16 -3.29 27.01
C ASP A 212 -46.83 -4.00 26.61
N ILE A 213 -45.95 -4.15 27.60
CA ILE A 213 -44.64 -4.81 27.49
C ILE A 213 -44.78 -6.28 27.06
N GLY A 214 -45.92 -6.93 27.35
CA GLY A 214 -46.16 -8.33 26.99
C GLY A 214 -46.15 -8.59 25.48
N ILE A 215 -46.55 -7.60 24.67
CA ILE A 215 -46.57 -7.71 23.20
C ILE A 215 -45.14 -7.70 22.65
N VAL A 216 -44.30 -6.81 23.16
CA VAL A 216 -42.91 -6.68 22.71
C VAL A 216 -42.06 -7.89 23.11
N VAL A 217 -42.27 -8.42 24.32
CA VAL A 217 -41.55 -9.62 24.80
C VAL A 217 -41.87 -10.86 23.95
N ASN A 218 -43.10 -10.97 23.42
CA ASN A 218 -43.49 -12.09 22.56
C ASN A 218 -42.87 -12.01 21.14
N ASN A 219 -42.57 -10.79 20.68
CA ASN A 219 -41.94 -10.53 19.39
C ASN A 219 -40.41 -10.60 19.43
N MET A 220 -39.80 -10.68 20.62
CA MET A 220 -38.34 -10.84 20.73
C MET A 220 -37.89 -12.23 20.23
N PRO A 221 -36.75 -12.30 19.51
CA PRO A 221 -36.27 -13.55 18.91
C PRO A 221 -35.90 -14.63 19.94
N LEU A 222 -35.55 -14.23 21.17
CA LEU A 222 -35.24 -15.14 22.27
C LEU A 222 -36.46 -15.34 23.17
N LYS A 223 -37.22 -16.42 22.94
CA LYS A 223 -38.34 -16.82 23.80
C LYS A 223 -37.84 -17.51 25.05
N TRP A 224 -37.95 -16.85 26.20
CA TRP A 224 -37.64 -17.44 27.50
C TRP A 224 -38.72 -18.45 27.88
N ILE A 225 -38.46 -19.74 27.66
CA ILE A 225 -39.41 -20.81 28.04
C ILE A 225 -39.41 -20.91 29.58
N SER A 226 -40.51 -20.53 30.23
CA SER A 226 -40.68 -20.72 31.67
C SER A 226 -40.71 -22.22 32.00
N LYS A 227 -39.81 -22.69 32.89
CA LYS A 227 -39.80 -24.09 33.36
C LYS A 227 -41.16 -24.47 33.96
N LYS A 228 -41.86 -25.40 33.31
CA LYS A 228 -43.11 -26.01 33.76
C LYS A 228 -42.93 -26.65 35.14
N GLY A 229 -43.70 -26.19 36.13
CA GLY A 229 -43.67 -26.72 37.50
C GLY A 229 -43.98 -28.22 37.54
N ARG A 230 -43.17 -29.00 38.26
CA ARG A 230 -43.39 -30.44 38.44
C ARG A 230 -44.66 -30.65 39.28
N LYS A 231 -45.69 -31.28 38.71
CA LYS A 231 -46.80 -31.86 39.48
C LYS A 231 -46.32 -33.15 40.15
N PHE A 232 -46.54 -33.25 41.45
CA PHE A 232 -46.29 -34.43 42.27
C PHE A 232 -47.36 -35.49 41.93
N VAL A 233 -46.94 -36.64 41.41
CA VAL A 233 -47.80 -37.83 41.23
C VAL A 233 -47.24 -38.91 42.14
N GLY A 234 -48.10 -39.42 43.01
CA GLY A 234 -47.79 -40.40 44.04
C GLY A 234 -47.30 -41.75 43.49
N ILE A 235 -46.53 -42.43 44.32
CA ILE A 235 -45.81 -43.68 44.10
C ILE A 235 -46.79 -44.87 43.97
N PRO A 236 -46.60 -45.77 43.00
CA PRO A 236 -46.87 -47.20 43.18
C PRO A 236 -45.56 -47.96 43.43
N ALA A 237 -45.57 -48.84 44.43
CA ALA A 237 -44.44 -49.64 44.88
C ALA A 237 -44.23 -50.88 44.00
N SER A 238 -42.99 -51.10 43.56
CA SER A 238 -42.33 -52.42 43.48
C SER A 238 -40.93 -52.27 42.85
N PHE A 239 -39.89 -52.46 43.68
CA PHE A 239 -38.51 -52.79 43.26
C PHE A 239 -38.41 -54.33 43.18
N PRO A 240 -37.56 -54.93 42.31
CA PRO A 240 -36.07 -55.01 42.48
C PRO A 240 -35.29 -54.96 41.14
N ALA A 241 -33.96 -54.80 41.00
CA ALA A 241 -32.81 -54.50 41.85
C ALA A 241 -31.60 -54.09 40.95
N LEU A 242 -30.81 -53.10 41.40
CA LEU A 242 -29.34 -52.85 41.39
C LEU A 242 -28.37 -53.30 40.25
N PRO A 243 -27.09 -52.80 40.18
CA PRO A 243 -26.43 -51.69 40.90
C PRO A 243 -25.44 -50.75 40.12
N SER A 244 -25.22 -49.58 40.75
CA SER A 244 -23.94 -48.81 40.91
C SER A 244 -23.35 -48.06 39.70
N THR A 245 -22.77 -46.85 39.81
CA THR A 245 -22.01 -46.27 40.93
C THR A 245 -21.92 -44.74 40.84
N SER A 246 -21.83 -44.09 42.02
CA SER A 246 -21.25 -42.76 42.35
C SER A 246 -21.84 -41.50 41.69
N LYS A 247 -22.61 -40.66 42.43
CA LYS A 247 -22.16 -39.59 43.38
C LYS A 247 -21.38 -38.46 42.68
N SER A 248 -21.57 -37.17 42.90
CA SER A 248 -22.54 -36.37 43.65
C SER A 248 -22.17 -34.90 43.39
N ASN A 249 -23.19 -34.03 43.41
CA ASN A 249 -23.15 -32.57 43.32
C ASN A 249 -22.03 -31.88 44.13
N LEU A 250 -21.61 -30.70 43.68
CA LEU A 250 -21.38 -29.59 44.60
C LEU A 250 -21.89 -28.25 44.05
N GLN A 251 -22.75 -27.65 44.87
CA GLN A 251 -23.39 -26.35 44.67
C GLN A 251 -22.42 -25.19 44.90
N LYS A 252 -22.69 -24.14 44.12
CA LYS A 252 -22.47 -22.71 44.39
C LYS A 252 -22.44 -22.33 45.87
N LYS A 253 -21.54 -21.41 46.24
CA LYS A 253 -21.86 -20.35 47.19
C LYS A 253 -21.20 -19.01 46.84
N ASN A 254 -22.03 -17.99 46.94
CA ASN A 254 -21.87 -16.62 46.45
C ASN A 254 -20.87 -15.78 47.27
N ARG A 255 -20.29 -14.83 46.53
CA ARG A 255 -19.54 -13.66 46.99
C ARG A 255 -20.19 -12.92 48.17
N LYS A 256 -19.36 -12.40 49.07
CA LYS A 256 -19.56 -11.08 49.69
C LYS A 256 -18.25 -10.29 49.66
N TRP A 257 -18.34 -9.07 49.14
CA TRP A 257 -17.27 -8.07 49.13
C TRP A 257 -16.90 -7.63 50.55
N LYS A 258 -15.60 -7.44 50.80
CA LYS A 258 -15.08 -6.39 51.69
C LYS A 258 -13.76 -5.87 51.14
N ARG A 259 -13.74 -4.57 50.88
CA ARG A 259 -12.59 -3.74 50.48
C ARG A 259 -11.84 -3.34 51.75
N LEU A 260 -10.51 -3.37 51.75
CA LEU A 260 -9.60 -2.35 52.31
C LEU A 260 -8.15 -2.85 52.41
N SER A 261 -7.25 -2.13 51.73
CA SER A 261 -5.90 -1.70 52.15
C SER A 261 -5.01 -2.63 53.00
N ARG A 262 -3.80 -2.93 52.50
CA ARG A 262 -2.57 -2.15 52.77
C ARG A 262 -1.35 -2.84 52.12
N LEU A 263 -0.45 -1.98 51.66
CA LEU A 263 0.93 -2.25 51.29
C LEU A 263 1.71 -2.82 52.48
N ARG A 264 2.50 -3.86 52.24
CA ARG A 264 3.95 -3.87 52.49
C ARG A 264 4.61 -4.95 51.63
#